data_AF-A0A812TNN2-F1
#
_entry.id   AF-A0A812TNN2-F1
#
_cell.length_a   1.000
_cell.length_b   1.000
_cell.length_c   1.000
_cell.angle_alpha   90.00
_cell.angle_beta   90.00
_cell.angle_gamma   90.00
#
_symmetry.space_group_name_H-M   'P 1'
#
loop_
_entity.id
_entity.type
_entity.pdbx_description
1 polymer ?
#
loop_
_entity_poly.entity_id
_entity_poly.type
_entity_poly.pdbx_seq_one_letter_code
_entity_poly.pdbx_strand_id
1 'polypeptide(L)'
;MSVLGLSKALRPGSGCCGTLTGHPEFPKLLCTGVLTLAAVMMESDDAENMTEGKYVYWISQDDDVPRGHLGEIVEQKTNGDRMVKFPNGTWKFAPEKLNVCDFQKGTFVHSTSDDYDFDTVGEVKDLEDGKLILEIKGEKVKEKPKHLLRCDFQPGMYVFWIKSDDDIPAGHMGEVLEDINDEGKVKVSFPNGRWRFRPSHLVCGHIQPGAVVQWTSSSDDIAAGELGQVTGSLDEEGKAVGSL
;
A
#
# COMPACT_ATOMS: atom_id res chain seq x y z
N MET A 1 28.44 2.75 58.41
CA MET A 1 27.74 1.46 58.33
C MET A 1 28.12 0.81 57.01
N SER A 2 29.12 -0.07 57.06
CA SER A 2 29.56 -0.92 55.96
C SER A 2 28.75 -2.20 55.98
N VAL A 3 28.34 -2.74 54.82
CA VAL A 3 28.49 -4.18 54.51
C VAL A 3 28.58 -4.34 52.98
N LEU A 4 29.74 -4.85 52.54
CA LEU A 4 30.00 -5.50 51.26
C LEU A 4 29.40 -6.91 51.27
N GLY A 5 28.89 -7.39 50.13
CA GLY A 5 28.44 -8.77 49.97
C GLY A 5 28.83 -9.34 48.61
N LEU A 6 30.09 -9.76 48.49
CA LEU A 6 30.56 -10.69 47.45
C LEU A 6 30.18 -12.12 47.87
N SER A 7 29.66 -12.95 46.97
CA SER A 7 29.78 -14.42 47.08
C SER A 7 29.66 -15.09 45.72
N LYS A 8 30.60 -16.00 45.51
CA LYS A 8 30.90 -16.78 44.31
C LYS A 8 30.76 -18.25 44.71
N ALA A 9 30.12 -19.10 43.91
CA ALA A 9 30.32 -20.55 43.96
C ALA A 9 29.89 -21.21 42.64
N LEU A 10 30.53 -22.35 42.36
CA LEU A 10 30.78 -22.95 41.05
C LEU A 10 30.28 -24.41 41.03
N ARG A 11 29.80 -24.85 39.85
CA ARG A 11 29.76 -26.24 39.28
C ARG A 11 28.68 -27.23 39.82
N PRO A 12 28.54 -28.45 39.26
CA PRO A 12 28.00 -28.76 37.93
C PRO A 12 26.97 -29.93 37.98
N GLY A 13 26.05 -30.02 37.01
CA GLY A 13 25.28 -31.24 36.72
C GLY A 13 24.99 -31.23 35.22
N SER A 14 25.55 -32.11 34.38
CA SER A 14 25.49 -33.57 34.32
C SER A 14 24.06 -34.12 34.26
N GLY A 15 23.70 -34.63 33.08
CA GLY A 15 22.61 -35.59 32.91
C GLY A 15 21.31 -35.00 32.36
N CYS A 16 21.14 -35.06 31.04
CA CYS A 16 20.23 -36.03 30.40
C CYS A 16 19.99 -35.63 28.93
N CYS A 17 20.66 -36.36 28.05
CA CYS A 17 20.36 -36.41 26.62
C CYS A 17 19.02 -37.16 26.46
N GLY A 18 17.95 -36.40 26.22
CA GLY A 18 16.65 -36.91 25.80
C GLY A 18 16.45 -36.65 24.32
N THR A 19 16.80 -37.61 23.49
CA THR A 19 16.53 -37.60 22.05
C THR A 19 15.02 -37.87 21.85
N LEU A 20 14.22 -36.81 21.71
CA LEU A 20 12.84 -36.90 21.25
C LEU A 20 12.81 -36.76 19.72
N THR A 21 13.04 -37.87 19.03
CA THR A 21 12.65 -38.03 17.61
C THR A 21 11.14 -38.23 17.55
N GLY A 22 10.40 -37.14 17.62
CA GLY A 22 8.99 -37.07 17.26
C GLY A 22 8.84 -36.15 16.07
N HIS A 23 9.03 -36.68 14.87
CA HIS A 23 8.68 -35.99 13.64
C HIS A 23 7.14 -35.86 13.61
N PRO A 24 6.55 -34.66 13.66
CA PRO A 24 5.14 -34.53 13.29
C PRO A 24 5.02 -34.86 11.80
N GLU A 25 4.35 -35.97 11.49
CA GLU A 25 3.84 -36.21 10.14
C GLU A 25 2.82 -35.11 9.83
N PHE A 26 3.26 -34.08 9.12
CA PHE A 26 2.36 -33.14 8.48
C PHE A 26 1.59 -33.88 7.37
N PRO A 27 0.25 -33.87 7.38
CA PRO A 27 -0.51 -34.45 6.29
C PRO A 27 -0.20 -33.69 5.00
N LYS A 28 0.40 -34.40 4.03
CA LYS A 28 0.62 -33.91 2.67
C LYS A 28 -0.73 -33.80 1.97
N LEU A 29 -1.38 -32.64 2.09
CA LEU A 29 -2.48 -32.24 1.22
C LEU A 29 -1.90 -31.91 -0.16
N LEU A 30 -1.88 -32.92 -1.03
CA LEU A 30 -1.66 -32.77 -2.46
C LEU A 30 -2.94 -32.16 -3.08
N CYS A 31 -3.06 -30.83 -3.05
CA CYS A 31 -4.03 -30.12 -3.86
C CYS A 31 -3.53 -30.05 -5.31
N THR A 32 -3.75 -31.09 -6.10
CA THR A 32 -3.64 -31.04 -7.56
C THR A 32 -4.94 -30.48 -8.14
N GLY A 33 -5.17 -29.18 -7.94
CA GLY A 33 -6.22 -28.43 -8.62
C GLY A 33 -5.68 -27.86 -9.92
N VAL A 34 -6.18 -28.35 -11.04
CA VAL A 34 -5.93 -27.77 -12.37
C VAL A 34 -6.68 -26.44 -12.43
N LEU A 35 -5.97 -25.34 -12.15
CA LEU A 35 -6.45 -23.98 -12.33
C LEU A 35 -6.69 -23.74 -13.83
N THR A 36 -7.96 -23.82 -14.23
CA THR A 36 -8.38 -23.45 -15.59
C THR A 36 -8.52 -21.94 -15.62
N LEU A 37 -7.49 -21.23 -16.11
CA LEU A 37 -7.58 -19.79 -16.38
C LEU A 37 -8.55 -19.58 -17.56
N ALA A 38 -9.78 -19.17 -17.27
CA ALA A 38 -10.65 -18.60 -18.29
C ALA A 38 -10.12 -17.20 -18.64
N ALA A 39 -9.70 -17.01 -19.89
CA ALA A 39 -9.28 -15.70 -20.40
C ALA A 39 -10.54 -14.84 -20.62
N VAL A 40 -10.85 -13.99 -19.64
CA VAL A 40 -11.86 -12.93 -19.79
C VAL A 40 -11.25 -11.85 -20.68
N MET A 41 -11.91 -11.52 -21.79
CA MET A 41 -11.52 -10.38 -22.62
C MET A 41 -11.78 -9.11 -21.80
N MET A 42 -10.71 -8.53 -21.25
CA MET A 42 -10.74 -7.27 -20.53
C MET A 42 -10.94 -6.15 -21.56
N GLU A 43 -12.15 -5.61 -21.66
CA GLU A 43 -12.32 -4.27 -22.17
C GLU A 43 -11.44 -3.35 -21.30
N SER A 44 -10.63 -2.49 -21.93
CA SER A 44 -9.62 -1.71 -21.21
C SER A 44 -10.29 -0.68 -20.32
N ASP A 45 -10.49 -1.02 -19.04
CA ASP A 45 -11.04 -0.18 -17.96
C ASP A 45 -10.26 1.14 -17.75
N ASP A 46 -9.14 1.34 -18.46
CA ASP A 46 -8.29 2.52 -18.38
C ASP A 46 -9.03 3.82 -18.70
N ALA A 47 -10.05 3.78 -19.57
CA ALA A 47 -10.81 4.97 -19.95
C ALA A 47 -11.71 5.49 -18.81
N GLU A 48 -12.20 4.60 -17.94
CA GLU A 48 -13.02 4.97 -16.78
C GLU A 48 -12.17 5.62 -15.68
N ASN A 49 -10.88 5.27 -15.59
CA ASN A 49 -9.96 5.85 -14.62
C ASN A 49 -9.47 7.27 -14.98
N MET A 50 -9.74 7.74 -16.21
CA MET A 50 -9.36 9.09 -16.67
C MET A 50 -10.46 10.11 -16.37
N THR A 51 -10.67 10.44 -15.10
CA THR A 51 -11.65 11.45 -14.64
C THR A 51 -11.00 12.80 -14.33
N GLU A 52 -11.80 13.83 -14.07
CA GLU A 52 -11.33 15.14 -13.59
C GLU A 52 -10.49 15.00 -12.31
N GLY A 53 -9.46 15.85 -12.19
CA GLY A 53 -8.47 15.85 -11.11
C GLY A 53 -7.35 14.81 -11.24
N LYS A 54 -7.43 13.88 -12.21
CA LYS A 54 -6.38 12.87 -12.42
C LYS A 54 -5.19 13.46 -13.16
N TYR A 55 -3.99 13.07 -12.73
CA TYR A 55 -2.76 13.43 -13.42
C TYR A 55 -2.47 12.43 -14.54
N VAL A 56 -2.07 12.94 -15.70
CA VAL A 56 -1.85 12.14 -16.92
C VAL A 56 -0.59 12.58 -17.66
N TYR A 57 0.07 11.62 -18.29
CA TYR A 57 1.15 11.86 -19.24
C TYR A 57 0.62 11.95 -20.66
N TRP A 58 1.10 12.96 -21.39
CA TRP A 58 0.94 13.02 -22.84
C TRP A 58 1.87 12.00 -23.52
N ILE A 59 1.32 11.03 -24.27
CA ILE A 59 2.15 9.97 -24.87
C ILE A 59 2.59 10.26 -26.30
N SER A 60 1.98 11.26 -26.95
CA SER A 60 2.35 11.69 -28.31
C SER A 60 3.24 12.94 -28.26
N GLN A 61 3.44 13.61 -29.38
CA GLN A 61 4.23 14.84 -29.47
C GLN A 61 3.55 15.81 -30.44
N ASP A 62 3.47 17.06 -30.04
CA ASP A 62 3.15 18.19 -30.92
C ASP A 62 4.05 19.38 -30.58
N ASP A 63 3.88 20.50 -31.30
CA ASP A 63 4.72 21.70 -31.15
C ASP A 63 4.48 22.44 -29.82
N ASP A 64 3.33 22.21 -29.15
CA ASP A 64 2.91 22.93 -27.94
C ASP A 64 3.20 22.13 -26.66
N VAL A 65 3.06 20.80 -26.72
CA VAL A 65 3.17 19.88 -25.59
C VAL A 65 4.12 18.74 -25.96
N PRO A 66 5.35 18.75 -25.40
CA PRO A 66 6.30 17.68 -25.65
C PRO A 66 5.84 16.36 -25.03
N ARG A 67 6.24 15.25 -25.66
CA ARG A 67 5.99 13.90 -25.16
C ARG A 67 6.45 13.73 -23.71
N GLY A 68 5.62 13.06 -22.91
CA GLY A 68 5.87 12.76 -21.51
C GLY A 68 5.60 13.93 -20.55
N HIS A 69 5.05 15.05 -21.03
CA HIS A 69 4.61 16.13 -20.14
C HIS A 69 3.45 15.65 -19.26
N LEU A 70 3.53 16.04 -17.98
CA LEU A 70 2.53 15.75 -16.97
C LEU A 70 1.52 16.88 -16.92
N GLY A 71 0.24 16.54 -16.97
CA GLY A 71 -0.87 17.47 -16.87
C GLY A 71 -1.99 16.92 -15.98
N GLU A 72 -3.00 17.74 -15.73
CA GLU A 72 -4.19 17.40 -14.93
C GLU A 72 -5.44 17.45 -15.83
N ILE A 73 -6.29 16.43 -15.75
CA ILE A 73 -7.60 16.46 -16.41
C ILE A 73 -8.49 17.46 -15.67
N VAL A 74 -8.93 18.50 -16.34
CA VAL A 74 -9.78 19.56 -15.77
C VAL A 74 -11.24 19.48 -16.21
N GLU A 75 -11.52 18.79 -17.31
CA GLU A 75 -12.89 18.63 -17.81
C GLU A 75 -13.02 17.38 -18.70
N GLN A 76 -14.12 16.65 -18.57
CA GLN A 76 -14.53 15.61 -19.51
C GLN A 76 -15.62 16.12 -20.47
N LYS A 77 -15.37 16.04 -21.79
CA LYS A 77 -16.35 16.46 -22.81
C LYS A 77 -17.35 15.34 -23.12
N THR A 78 -18.54 15.73 -23.60
CA THR A 78 -19.62 14.80 -23.98
C THR A 78 -19.24 13.85 -25.12
N ASN A 79 -18.27 14.22 -25.94
CA ASN A 79 -17.73 13.37 -27.02
C ASN A 79 -16.64 12.39 -26.55
N GLY A 80 -16.33 12.36 -25.25
CA GLY A 80 -15.29 11.51 -24.66
C GLY A 80 -13.88 12.14 -24.64
N ASP A 81 -13.66 13.31 -25.23
CA ASP A 81 -12.37 13.98 -25.13
C ASP A 81 -12.10 14.47 -23.69
N ARG A 82 -10.82 14.57 -23.32
CA ARG A 82 -10.36 15.13 -22.04
C ARG A 82 -9.70 16.49 -22.27
N MET A 83 -10.08 17.49 -21.48
CA MET A 83 -9.34 18.75 -21.39
C MET A 83 -8.26 18.59 -20.34
N VAL A 84 -7.00 18.74 -20.75
CA VAL A 84 -5.83 18.56 -19.89
C VAL A 84 -5.09 19.88 -19.76
N LYS A 85 -4.85 20.30 -18.52
CA LYS A 85 -4.06 21.48 -18.17
C LYS A 85 -2.59 21.10 -18.07
N PHE A 86 -1.76 21.74 -18.89
CA PHE A 86 -0.29 21.73 -18.78
C PHE A 86 0.21 23.14 -18.39
N PRO A 87 1.51 23.35 -18.16
CA PRO A 87 2.03 24.65 -17.71
C PRO A 87 1.69 25.82 -18.65
N ASN A 88 1.67 25.57 -19.96
CA ASN A 88 1.49 26.63 -20.96
C ASN A 88 0.02 26.80 -21.41
N GLY A 89 -0.95 26.10 -20.81
CA GLY A 89 -2.34 26.18 -21.26
C GLY A 89 -3.20 24.97 -20.95
N THR A 90 -4.29 24.83 -21.71
CA THR A 90 -5.21 23.68 -21.63
C THR A 90 -5.56 23.24 -23.04
N TRP A 91 -5.42 21.95 -23.30
CA TRP A 91 -5.61 21.36 -24.62
C TRP A 91 -6.54 20.15 -24.53
N LYS A 92 -7.07 19.77 -25.67
CA LYS A 92 -8.03 18.69 -25.81
C LYS A 92 -7.37 17.44 -26.36
N PHE A 93 -7.55 16.31 -25.69
CA PHE A 93 -6.97 15.04 -26.09
C PHE A 93 -7.99 13.91 -26.10
N ALA A 94 -7.82 12.98 -27.03
CA ALA A 94 -8.48 11.69 -26.97
C ALA A 94 -7.87 10.85 -25.82
N PRO A 95 -8.68 10.10 -25.04
CA PRO A 95 -8.19 9.26 -23.93
C PRO A 95 -7.07 8.30 -24.33
N GLU A 96 -7.14 7.73 -25.53
CA GLU A 96 -6.14 6.80 -26.09
C GLU A 96 -4.73 7.39 -26.24
N LYS A 97 -4.60 8.72 -26.14
CA LYS A 97 -3.32 9.44 -26.23
C LYS A 97 -2.81 9.91 -24.86
N LEU A 98 -3.43 9.46 -23.78
CA LEU A 98 -3.06 9.80 -22.41
C LEU A 98 -2.72 8.51 -21.66
N ASN A 99 -1.73 8.58 -20.79
CA ASN A 99 -1.48 7.55 -19.78
C ASN A 99 -1.75 8.14 -18.41
N VAL A 100 -2.48 7.44 -17.54
CA VAL A 100 -2.65 7.85 -16.14
C VAL A 100 -1.29 7.83 -15.45
N CYS A 101 -1.01 8.87 -14.66
CA CYS A 101 0.20 8.94 -13.86
C CYS A 101 0.08 8.00 -12.64
N ASP A 102 1.14 7.25 -12.31
CA ASP A 102 1.12 6.40 -11.11
C ASP A 102 1.09 7.20 -9.80
N PHE A 103 1.49 8.47 -9.86
CA PHE A 103 1.51 9.39 -8.74
C PHE A 103 0.30 10.32 -8.85
N GLN A 104 -0.77 10.00 -8.14
CA GLN A 104 -1.97 10.83 -8.06
C GLN A 104 -1.97 11.64 -6.76
N LYS A 105 -2.87 12.61 -6.64
CA LYS A 105 -3.08 13.30 -5.36
C LYS A 105 -3.38 12.29 -4.24
N GLY A 106 -2.76 12.48 -3.08
CA GLY A 106 -2.83 11.56 -1.93
C GLY A 106 -1.90 10.34 -2.02
N THR A 107 -1.22 10.11 -3.15
CA THR A 107 -0.28 9.00 -3.28
C THR A 107 0.93 9.20 -2.36
N PHE A 108 1.27 8.16 -1.62
CA PHE A 108 2.46 8.12 -0.77
C PHE A 108 3.68 7.75 -1.61
N VAL A 109 4.76 8.49 -1.46
CA VAL A 109 5.98 8.37 -2.29
C VAL A 109 7.25 8.47 -1.44
N HIS A 110 8.32 7.89 -1.95
CA HIS A 110 9.70 8.12 -1.51
C HIS A 110 10.40 9.01 -2.53
N SER A 111 11.17 9.98 -2.04
CA SER A 111 12.09 10.75 -2.89
C SER A 111 13.36 9.95 -3.12
N THR A 112 13.89 9.97 -4.35
CA THR A 112 15.21 9.41 -4.66
C THR A 112 16.35 10.42 -4.44
N SER A 113 16.06 11.61 -3.88
CA SER A 113 17.10 12.58 -3.50
C SER A 113 17.88 12.07 -2.28
N ASP A 114 19.17 12.38 -2.21
CA ASP A 114 20.03 12.07 -1.06
C ASP A 114 19.68 12.87 0.21
N ASP A 115 18.79 13.87 0.09
CA ASP A 115 18.36 14.72 1.21
C ASP A 115 17.43 14.00 2.20
N TYR A 116 16.82 12.88 1.78
CA TYR A 116 15.84 12.13 2.56
C TYR A 116 16.25 10.67 2.73
N ASP A 117 16.05 10.14 3.94
CA ASP A 117 16.19 8.71 4.19
C ASP A 117 15.05 7.95 3.49
N PHE A 118 15.32 6.72 3.06
CA PHE A 118 14.34 5.86 2.38
C PHE A 118 13.10 5.55 3.23
N ASP A 119 13.17 5.66 4.56
CA ASP A 119 12.01 5.53 5.45
C ASP A 119 11.15 6.80 5.53
N THR A 120 11.59 7.92 4.94
CA THR A 120 10.80 9.15 4.88
C THR A 120 9.77 9.04 3.76
N VAL A 121 8.49 9.11 4.13
CA VAL A 121 7.39 9.14 3.16
C VAL A 121 6.93 10.59 2.95
N GLY A 122 6.65 10.93 1.70
CA GLY A 122 5.96 12.13 1.28
C GLY A 122 4.58 11.82 0.71
N GLU A 123 3.72 12.82 0.65
CA GLU A 123 2.41 12.73 -0.01
C GLU A 123 2.35 13.69 -1.19
N VAL A 124 1.84 13.23 -2.33
CA VAL A 124 1.54 14.09 -3.47
C VAL A 124 0.32 14.97 -3.15
N LYS A 125 0.52 16.29 -3.03
CA LYS A 125 -0.55 17.25 -2.73
C LYS A 125 -1.16 17.88 -3.99
N ASP A 126 -0.33 18.18 -4.98
CA ASP A 126 -0.76 18.95 -6.16
C ASP A 126 0.18 18.75 -7.37
N LEU A 127 -0.14 19.39 -8.50
CA LEU A 127 0.66 19.47 -9.72
C LEU A 127 0.83 20.94 -10.14
N GLU A 128 2.06 21.43 -10.22
CA GLU A 128 2.37 22.81 -10.65
C GLU A 128 3.53 22.80 -11.64
N ASP A 129 3.40 23.52 -12.75
CA ASP A 129 4.44 23.63 -13.77
C ASP A 129 4.98 22.27 -14.29
N GLY A 130 4.12 21.25 -14.33
CA GLY A 130 4.47 19.90 -14.76
C GLY A 130 5.36 19.15 -13.76
N LYS A 131 5.45 19.63 -12.51
CA LYS A 131 6.13 19.00 -11.38
C LYS A 131 5.13 18.71 -10.27
N LEU A 132 5.30 17.56 -9.64
CA LEU A 132 4.48 17.17 -8.51
C LEU A 132 4.88 18.00 -7.28
N ILE A 133 3.88 18.52 -6.58
CA ILE A 133 4.04 19.18 -5.31
C ILE A 133 3.85 18.13 -4.24
N LEU A 134 4.92 17.85 -3.50
CA LEU A 134 4.92 16.88 -2.43
C LEU A 134 4.96 17.60 -1.10
N GLU A 135 4.33 17.01 -0.09
CA GLU A 135 4.53 17.37 1.30
C GLU A 135 5.40 16.30 1.96
N ILE A 136 6.64 16.66 2.32
CA ILE A 136 7.59 15.78 2.98
C ILE A 136 7.99 16.45 4.29
N LYS A 137 7.75 15.80 5.43
CA LYS A 137 8.05 16.36 6.75
C LYS A 137 7.44 17.75 7.01
N GLY A 138 6.25 17.98 6.45
CA GLY A 138 5.54 19.28 6.53
C GLY A 138 6.07 20.37 5.59
N GLU A 139 7.10 20.09 4.80
CA GLU A 139 7.64 21.01 3.80
C GLU A 139 7.10 20.69 2.40
N LYS A 140 6.81 21.74 1.62
CA LYS A 140 6.39 21.59 0.22
C LYS A 140 7.59 21.58 -0.70
N VAL A 141 7.76 20.48 -1.45
CA VAL A 141 8.84 20.32 -2.42
C VAL A 141 8.29 20.07 -3.82
N LYS A 142 8.97 20.60 -4.85
CA LYS A 142 8.58 20.43 -6.26
C LYS A 142 9.48 19.38 -6.91
N GLU A 143 8.94 18.21 -7.25
CA GLU A 143 9.73 17.11 -7.81
C GLU A 143 9.18 16.60 -9.15
N LYS A 144 10.08 16.06 -9.97
CA LYS A 144 9.67 15.37 -11.20
C LYS A 144 9.34 13.91 -10.87
N PRO A 145 8.31 13.30 -11.49
CA PRO A 145 7.94 11.91 -11.23
C PRO A 145 9.09 10.90 -11.32
N LYS A 146 10.06 11.12 -12.21
CA LYS A 146 11.24 10.25 -12.37
C LYS A 146 12.18 10.19 -11.15
N HIS A 147 12.03 11.11 -10.20
CA HIS A 147 12.79 11.16 -8.95
C HIS A 147 11.97 10.63 -7.77
N LEU A 148 10.85 9.98 -8.05
CA LEU A 148 9.94 9.44 -7.05
C LEU A 148 9.81 7.93 -7.24
N LEU A 149 9.72 7.25 -6.11
CA LEU A 149 9.31 5.86 -6.03
C LEU A 149 7.98 5.83 -5.31
N ARG A 150 7.04 5.04 -5.80
CA ARG A 150 5.78 4.84 -5.10
C ARG A 150 6.08 4.11 -3.79
N CYS A 151 5.52 4.57 -2.68
CA CYS A 151 5.62 3.86 -1.40
C CYS A 151 4.85 2.54 -1.51
N ASP A 152 5.42 1.47 -0.96
CA ASP A 152 4.76 0.15 -0.91
C ASP A 152 3.45 0.18 -0.11
N PHE A 153 3.29 1.19 0.74
CA PHE A 153 2.10 1.43 1.54
C PHE A 153 1.34 2.64 1.01
N GLN A 154 0.06 2.45 0.72
CA GLN A 154 -0.86 3.51 0.30
C GLN A 154 -2.06 3.56 1.25
N PRO A 155 -2.76 4.70 1.33
CA PRO A 155 -3.99 4.79 2.11
C PRO A 155 -5.02 3.70 1.73
N GLY A 156 -5.72 3.19 2.75
CA GLY A 156 -6.65 2.07 2.66
C GLY A 156 -5.97 0.69 2.63
N MET A 157 -4.66 0.59 2.44
CA MET A 157 -3.99 -0.72 2.44
C MET A 157 -3.94 -1.33 3.84
N TYR A 158 -4.07 -2.66 3.89
CA TYR A 158 -3.88 -3.43 5.11
C TYR A 158 -2.42 -3.77 5.33
N VAL A 159 -1.96 -3.62 6.57
CA VAL A 159 -0.57 -3.84 6.98
C VAL A 159 -0.49 -4.56 8.32
N PHE A 160 0.65 -5.21 8.56
CA PHE A 160 1.04 -5.74 9.85
C PHE A 160 2.23 -4.95 10.39
N TRP A 161 2.27 -4.76 11.71
CA TRP A 161 3.48 -4.29 12.37
C TRP A 161 4.43 -5.48 12.61
N ILE A 162 5.71 -5.31 12.27
CA ILE A 162 6.72 -6.38 12.39
C ILE A 162 7.06 -6.68 13.86
N LYS A 163 6.84 -5.71 14.75
CA LYS A 163 7.08 -5.87 16.20
C LYS A 163 5.73 -6.03 16.92
N SER A 164 5.79 -6.05 18.25
CA SER A 164 4.61 -6.06 19.11
C SER A 164 4.92 -5.37 20.42
N ASP A 165 3.88 -4.81 21.04
CA ASP A 165 3.90 -4.31 22.41
C ASP A 165 2.56 -4.62 23.10
N ASP A 166 2.34 -4.03 24.28
CA ASP A 166 1.11 -4.26 25.06
C ASP A 166 -0.14 -3.67 24.40
N ASP A 167 0.02 -2.69 23.49
CA ASP A 167 -1.09 -2.00 22.83
C ASP A 167 -1.47 -2.64 21.48
N ILE A 168 -0.46 -3.13 20.76
CA ILE A 168 -0.59 -3.75 19.44
C ILE A 168 0.05 -5.15 19.49
N PRO A 169 -0.74 -6.20 19.76
CA PRO A 169 -0.22 -7.56 19.78
C PRO A 169 0.24 -7.99 18.39
N ALA A 170 1.27 -8.85 18.35
CA ALA A 170 1.79 -9.42 17.11
C ALA A 170 0.65 -10.06 16.29
N GLY A 171 0.64 -9.79 14.97
CA GLY A 171 -0.32 -10.37 14.04
C GLY A 171 -1.62 -9.59 13.85
N HIS A 172 -1.85 -8.48 14.56
CA HIS A 172 -2.99 -7.61 14.26
C HIS A 172 -2.79 -6.89 12.93
N MET A 173 -3.85 -6.88 12.12
CA MET A 173 -3.91 -6.10 10.89
C MET A 173 -4.34 -4.66 11.23
N GLY A 174 -3.70 -3.70 10.58
CA GLY A 174 -4.09 -2.31 10.63
C GLY A 174 -4.33 -1.77 9.22
N GLU A 175 -5.08 -0.67 9.13
CA GLU A 175 -5.36 0.04 7.89
C GLU A 175 -4.51 1.32 7.82
N VAL A 176 -3.82 1.53 6.70
CA VAL A 176 -3.07 2.76 6.43
C VAL A 176 -4.04 3.92 6.20
N LEU A 177 -3.87 5.03 6.93
CA LEU A 177 -4.71 6.22 6.80
C LEU A 177 -4.06 7.28 5.91
N GLU A 178 -4.88 8.18 5.35
CA GLU A 178 -4.47 9.38 4.58
C GLU A 178 -3.86 10.48 5.47
N ASP A 179 -2.80 10.16 6.23
CA ASP A 179 -2.16 11.09 7.16
C ASP A 179 -0.68 10.73 7.38
N ILE A 180 0.21 11.64 6.99
CA ILE A 180 1.66 11.60 7.25
C ILE A 180 2.01 12.77 8.17
N ASN A 181 2.90 12.55 9.15
CA ASN A 181 3.37 13.64 10.02
C ASN A 181 4.60 14.37 9.47
N ASP A 182 5.04 15.38 10.22
CA ASP A 182 6.28 16.13 10.05
C ASP A 182 7.57 15.28 10.16
N GLU A 183 7.49 14.01 10.57
CA GLU A 183 8.62 13.09 10.53
C GLU A 183 8.61 12.17 9.31
N GLY A 184 7.58 12.21 8.46
CA GLY A 184 7.41 11.32 7.31
C GLY A 184 6.94 9.91 7.70
N LYS A 185 6.32 9.74 8.87
CA LYS A 185 5.75 8.47 9.35
C LYS A 185 4.29 8.32 8.92
N VAL A 186 3.96 7.12 8.48
CA VAL A 186 2.63 6.72 8.04
C VAL A 186 1.75 6.43 9.26
N LYS A 187 0.52 6.93 9.26
CA LYS A 187 -0.47 6.62 10.31
C LYS A 187 -1.25 5.37 9.96
N VAL A 188 -1.39 4.47 10.92
CA VAL A 188 -2.11 3.20 10.78
C VAL A 188 -3.15 3.08 11.88
N SER A 189 -4.36 2.67 11.52
CA SER A 189 -5.45 2.35 12.44
C SER A 189 -5.45 0.86 12.74
N PHE A 190 -5.30 0.50 14.02
CA PHE A 190 -5.52 -0.87 14.52
C PHE A 190 -6.78 -0.86 15.41
N PRO A 191 -7.31 -2.03 15.81
CA PRO A 191 -8.53 -2.08 16.63
C PRO A 191 -8.47 -1.23 17.91
N ASN A 192 -7.30 -1.16 18.56
CA ASN A 192 -7.13 -0.47 19.83
C ASN A 192 -6.79 1.03 19.69
N GLY A 193 -6.70 1.59 18.48
CA GLY A 193 -6.29 2.98 18.30
C GLY A 193 -5.54 3.29 16.99
N ARG A 194 -4.74 4.36 17.01
CA ARG A 194 -4.00 4.84 15.85
C ARG A 194 -2.57 5.16 16.23
N TRP A 195 -1.63 4.65 15.46
CA TRP A 195 -0.20 4.81 15.71
C TRP A 195 0.53 5.21 14.43
N ARG A 196 1.76 5.70 14.57
CA ARG A 196 2.59 6.14 13.44
C ARG A 196 3.82 5.26 13.31
N PHE A 197 4.07 4.78 12.11
CA PHE A 197 5.14 3.83 11.82
C PHE A 197 6.06 4.36 10.73
N ARG A 198 7.30 3.88 10.78
CA ARG A 198 8.18 3.93 9.62
C ARG A 198 7.75 2.82 8.64
N PRO A 199 7.84 3.04 7.33
CA PRO A 199 7.61 2.01 6.32
C PRO A 199 8.37 0.71 6.60
N SER A 200 9.66 0.78 6.97
CA SER A 200 10.47 -0.39 7.32
C SER A 200 9.97 -1.22 8.52
N HIS A 201 9.03 -0.71 9.30
CA HIS A 201 8.41 -1.45 10.41
C HIS A 201 7.10 -2.13 10.04
N LEU A 202 6.60 -1.92 8.81
CA LEU A 202 5.34 -2.47 8.34
C LEU A 202 5.59 -3.56 7.28
N VAL A 203 4.64 -4.48 7.17
CA VAL A 203 4.58 -5.48 6.10
C VAL A 203 3.19 -5.43 5.50
N CYS A 204 3.09 -5.44 4.16
CA CYS A 204 1.80 -5.48 3.49
C CYS A 204 1.04 -6.76 3.87
N GLY A 205 -0.25 -6.60 4.15
CA GLY A 205 -1.17 -7.71 4.30
C GLY A 205 -1.22 -8.56 3.03
N HIS A 206 -1.24 -9.88 3.17
CA HIS A 206 -1.44 -10.79 2.03
C HIS A 206 -2.81 -10.61 1.38
N ILE A 207 -3.77 -10.08 2.14
CA ILE A 207 -5.12 -9.77 1.71
C ILE A 207 -5.26 -8.24 1.77
N GLN A 208 -5.77 -7.65 0.69
CA GLN A 208 -6.00 -6.21 0.55
C GLN A 208 -7.47 -5.94 0.22
N PRO A 209 -8.00 -4.73 0.49
CA PRO A 209 -9.33 -4.36 0.06
C PRO A 209 -9.54 -4.56 -1.44
N GLY A 210 -10.72 -5.07 -1.81
CA GLY A 210 -11.07 -5.36 -3.20
C GLY A 210 -10.52 -6.68 -3.73
N ALA A 211 -9.63 -7.37 -3.00
CA ALA A 211 -9.13 -8.68 -3.39
C ALA A 211 -10.27 -9.72 -3.40
N VAL A 212 -10.28 -10.57 -4.41
CA VAL A 212 -11.17 -11.73 -4.47
C VAL A 212 -10.52 -12.87 -3.69
N VAL A 213 -11.24 -13.43 -2.73
CA VAL A 213 -10.78 -14.51 -1.86
C VAL A 213 -11.73 -15.69 -1.93
N GLN A 214 -11.22 -16.88 -1.61
CA GLN A 214 -12.03 -18.08 -1.53
C GLN A 214 -12.25 -18.46 -0.06
N TRP A 215 -13.51 -18.67 0.31
CA TRP A 215 -13.87 -19.13 1.65
C TRP A 215 -13.37 -20.55 1.88
N THR A 216 -12.57 -20.76 2.92
CA THR A 216 -12.00 -22.08 3.24
C THR A 216 -12.84 -22.89 4.24
N SER A 217 -13.79 -22.23 4.89
CA SER A 217 -14.74 -22.82 5.84
C SER A 217 -16.15 -22.37 5.50
N SER A 218 -17.14 -23.22 5.78
CA SER A 218 -18.55 -22.89 5.64
C SER A 218 -19.07 -22.14 6.87
N SER A 219 -19.99 -21.21 6.67
CA SER A 219 -20.89 -20.66 7.70
C SER A 219 -22.34 -21.08 7.38
N ASP A 220 -23.32 -20.66 8.19
CA ASP A 220 -24.74 -20.94 7.92
C ASP A 220 -25.21 -20.35 6.57
N ASP A 221 -24.55 -19.28 6.08
CA ASP A 221 -24.95 -18.54 4.89
C ASP A 221 -23.96 -18.63 3.71
N ILE A 222 -22.75 -19.18 3.93
CA ILE A 222 -21.66 -19.19 2.94
C ILE A 222 -21.04 -20.57 2.87
N ALA A 223 -21.02 -21.19 1.69
CA ALA A 223 -20.43 -22.50 1.50
C ALA A 223 -18.90 -22.42 1.38
N ALA A 224 -18.20 -23.44 1.90
CA ALA A 224 -16.76 -23.56 1.67
C ALA A 224 -16.49 -23.68 0.16
N GLY A 225 -15.53 -22.90 -0.34
CA GLY A 225 -15.15 -22.83 -1.73
C GLY A 225 -15.80 -21.69 -2.52
N GLU A 226 -16.79 -20.97 -1.96
CA GLU A 226 -17.36 -19.79 -2.59
C GLU A 226 -16.35 -18.65 -2.68
N LEU A 227 -16.49 -17.81 -3.71
CA LEU A 227 -15.67 -16.61 -3.88
C LEU A 227 -16.39 -15.43 -3.23
N GLY A 228 -15.63 -14.58 -2.54
CA GLY A 228 -16.09 -13.30 -2.03
C GLY A 228 -15.07 -12.20 -2.30
N GLN A 229 -15.48 -10.96 -2.13
CA GLN A 229 -14.60 -9.80 -2.21
C GLN A 229 -14.32 -9.27 -0.81
N VAL A 230 -13.06 -8.95 -0.53
CA VAL A 230 -12.65 -8.32 0.73
C VAL A 230 -13.19 -6.90 0.76
N THR A 231 -14.07 -6.63 1.72
CA THR A 231 -14.56 -5.29 2.00
C THR A 231 -13.47 -4.48 2.69
N GLY A 232 -13.42 -3.17 2.42
CA GLY A 232 -12.45 -2.24 2.99
C GLY A 232 -12.62 -1.96 4.49
N SER A 233 -13.19 -2.89 5.25
CA SER A 233 -13.34 -2.79 6.70
C SER A 233 -12.73 -4.00 7.42
N LEU A 234 -12.07 -3.73 8.55
CA LEU A 234 -11.63 -4.71 9.52
C LEU A 234 -12.67 -4.83 10.65
N ASP A 235 -12.86 -6.02 11.20
CA ASP A 235 -13.68 -6.23 12.39
C ASP A 235 -12.94 -5.82 13.69
N GLU A 236 -13.61 -5.96 14.83
CA GLU A 236 -13.05 -5.63 16.15
C GLU A 236 -11.82 -6.48 16.52
N GLU A 237 -11.63 -7.63 15.88
CA GLU A 237 -10.47 -8.50 16.06
C GLU A 237 -9.33 -8.18 15.08
N GLY A 238 -9.52 -7.18 14.20
CA GLY A 238 -8.55 -6.82 13.16
C GLY A 238 -8.48 -7.84 12.02
N LYS A 239 -9.59 -8.53 11.72
CA LYS A 239 -9.70 -9.43 10.56
C LYS A 239 -10.45 -8.74 9.43
N ALA A 240 -10.03 -9.02 8.20
CA ALA A 240 -10.69 -8.50 7.01
C ALA A 240 -12.08 -9.11 6.85
N VAL A 241 -13.09 -8.26 6.65
CA VAL A 241 -14.48 -8.68 6.41
C VAL A 241 -14.69 -8.88 4.90
N GLY A 242 -15.35 -9.96 4.49
CA GLY A 242 -15.71 -10.22 3.09
C GLY A 242 -17.21 -10.06 2.83
N SER A 243 -17.57 -9.68 1.60
CA SER A 243 -18.94 -9.74 1.08
C SER A 243 -18.99 -10.73 -0.09
N LEU A 244 -20.12 -11.44 -0.22
CA LEU A 244 -20.45 -12.23 -1.41
C LEU A 244 -20.95 -11.33 -2.55
#